data_AF-A0A9E3ZFA7-F1
#
_entry.id   AF-A0A9E3ZFA7-F1
#
_cell.length_a   1.000
_cell.length_b   1.000
_cell.length_c   1.000
_cell.angle_alpha   90.00
_cell.angle_beta   90.00
_cell.angle_gamma   90.00
#
_symmetry.space_group_name_H-M   'P 1'
#
loop_
_entity.id
_entity.type
_entity.pdbx_description
1 polymer ?
#
loop_
_entity_poly.entity_id
_entity_poly.type
_entity_poly.pdbx_seq_one_letter_code
_entity_poly.pdbx_strand_id
1 'polypeptide(L)'
;MKIHNVSLKPLLLGMSALLAACSGPSEDVRVSFCKNITKAAVPSAQSIEWKSNDNTFRRPEYAIAALTFDATDGDGKTTSMRSECFFEYDAIEDTAQHLADPFSAYSTLPFAMTLDGRALSDAELVRLRNGEQVRLGKAAIQALETNAKALADKVRAGIGQ
;
A
#
# COMPACT_ATOMS: atom_id res chain seq x y z
N MET A 1 -65.67 -9.47 -15.87
CA MET A 1 -64.94 -9.33 -14.59
C MET A 1 -63.50 -9.77 -14.84
N LYS A 2 -62.58 -8.82 -15.06
CA LYS A 2 -61.17 -9.06 -15.42
C LYS A 2 -60.29 -8.69 -14.23
N ILE A 3 -59.55 -9.66 -13.69
CA ILE A 3 -58.55 -9.43 -12.65
C ILE A 3 -57.23 -9.18 -13.36
N HIS A 4 -56.71 -7.95 -13.27
CA HIS A 4 -55.41 -7.58 -13.82
C HIS A 4 -54.32 -7.97 -12.82
N ASN A 5 -53.44 -8.89 -13.21
CA ASN A 5 -52.20 -9.20 -12.50
C ASN A 5 -51.22 -8.02 -12.65
N VAL A 6 -50.87 -7.37 -11.53
CA VAL A 6 -49.83 -6.34 -11.48
C VAL A 6 -48.48 -7.04 -11.30
N SER A 7 -47.68 -7.03 -12.37
CA SER A 7 -46.28 -7.50 -12.37
C SER A 7 -45.40 -6.43 -11.72
N LEU A 8 -45.04 -6.64 -10.45
CA LEU A 8 -44.08 -5.84 -9.71
C LEU A 8 -42.66 -6.16 -10.20
N LYS A 9 -42.09 -5.31 -11.07
CA LYS A 9 -40.67 -5.41 -11.48
C LYS A 9 -39.81 -4.78 -10.38
N PRO A 10 -38.82 -5.50 -9.81
CA PRO A 10 -37.87 -4.91 -8.89
C PRO A 10 -36.90 -4.01 -9.66
N LEU A 11 -36.85 -2.75 -9.23
CA LEU A 11 -35.90 -1.74 -9.66
C LEU A 11 -34.51 -2.14 -9.12
N LEU A 12 -33.69 -2.77 -9.95
CA LEU A 12 -32.27 -3.01 -9.67
C LEU A 12 -31.53 -1.67 -9.77
N LEU A 13 -31.48 -0.95 -8.64
CA LEU A 13 -30.60 0.19 -8.46
C LEU A 13 -29.16 -0.34 -8.42
N GLY A 14 -28.43 -0.11 -9.52
CA GLY A 14 -27.02 -0.47 -9.66
C GLY A 14 -26.17 0.34 -8.69
N MET A 15 -25.92 -0.23 -7.52
CA MET A 15 -24.91 0.26 -6.58
C MET A 15 -23.55 -0.09 -7.18
N SER A 16 -23.05 0.79 -8.05
CA SER A 16 -21.68 0.70 -8.54
C SER A 16 -20.74 0.88 -7.36
N ALA A 17 -20.15 -0.22 -6.93
CA ALA A 17 -19.18 -0.26 -5.86
C ALA A 17 -17.97 0.59 -6.26
N LEU A 18 -17.81 1.74 -5.60
CA LEU A 18 -16.53 2.42 -5.50
C LEU A 18 -15.61 1.53 -4.65
N LEU A 19 -15.00 0.52 -5.27
CA LEU A 19 -13.85 -0.18 -4.74
C LEU A 19 -12.64 0.76 -4.80
N ALA A 20 -12.67 1.82 -4.00
CA ALA A 20 -11.45 2.50 -3.61
C ALA A 20 -10.64 1.45 -2.83
N ALA A 21 -9.61 0.89 -3.46
CA ALA A 21 -8.63 0.02 -2.84
C ALA A 21 -7.82 0.83 -1.82
N CYS A 22 -8.45 1.12 -0.68
CA CYS A 22 -7.76 1.56 0.51
C CYS A 22 -6.84 0.40 0.92
N SER A 23 -5.54 0.66 0.91
CA SER A 23 -4.59 -0.04 1.78
C SER A 23 -5.21 -0.09 3.18
N GLY A 24 -5.76 -1.24 3.55
CA GLY A 24 -6.48 -1.42 4.80
C GLY A 24 -5.52 -1.42 6.00
N PRO A 25 -6.05 -1.35 7.23
CA PRO A 25 -5.24 -1.41 8.46
C PRO A 25 -4.41 -2.69 8.60
N SER A 26 -4.66 -3.69 7.77
CA SER A 26 -4.01 -5.01 7.76
C SER A 26 -3.00 -5.20 6.63
N GLU A 27 -2.71 -4.16 5.84
CA GLU A 27 -1.69 -4.28 4.78
C GLU A 27 -0.30 -4.45 5.40
N ASP A 28 0.45 -5.46 4.93
CA ASP A 28 1.82 -5.67 5.39
C ASP A 28 2.69 -4.46 5.06
N VAL A 29 3.56 -4.08 6.00
CA VAL A 29 4.43 -2.91 5.89
C VAL A 29 5.33 -2.95 4.65
N ARG A 30 5.72 -4.14 4.17
CA ARG A 30 6.53 -4.33 2.96
C ARG A 30 5.73 -4.02 1.71
N VAL A 31 4.46 -4.40 1.68
CA VAL A 31 3.52 -4.07 0.58
C VAL A 31 3.28 -2.56 0.55
N SER A 32 2.98 -1.94 1.69
CA SER A 32 2.80 -0.49 1.78
C SER A 32 4.06 0.28 1.39
N PHE A 33 5.24 -0.18 1.83
CA PHE A 33 6.52 0.43 1.45
C PHE A 33 6.76 0.30 -0.07
N CYS A 34 6.51 -0.88 -0.65
CA CYS A 34 6.62 -1.12 -2.08
C CYS A 34 5.69 -0.19 -2.89
N LYS A 35 4.44 0.00 -2.45
CA LYS A 35 3.51 0.96 -3.05
C LYS A 35 4.06 2.39 -3.03
N ASN A 36 4.65 2.82 -1.91
CA ASN A 36 5.14 4.18 -1.77
C ASN A 36 6.37 4.45 -2.65
N ILE A 37 7.35 3.53 -2.68
CA ILE A 37 8.51 3.69 -3.58
C ILE A 37 8.12 3.53 -5.05
N THR A 38 7.10 2.72 -5.37
CA THR A 38 6.53 2.62 -6.72
C THR A 38 5.93 3.96 -7.16
N LYS A 39 5.14 4.63 -6.31
CA LYS A 39 4.61 5.98 -6.62
C LYS A 39 5.74 6.97 -6.91
N ALA A 40 6.81 6.94 -6.11
CA ALA A 40 7.97 7.81 -6.32
C ALA A 40 8.77 7.47 -7.59
N ALA A 41 8.74 6.21 -8.03
CA ALA A 41 9.42 5.75 -9.24
C ALA A 41 8.67 6.05 -10.54
N VAL A 42 7.40 6.46 -10.48
CA VAL A 42 6.58 6.84 -11.65
C VAL A 42 6.20 8.33 -11.56
N PRO A 43 7.16 9.26 -11.72
CA PRO A 43 6.93 10.69 -11.46
C PRO A 43 5.97 11.37 -12.44
N SER A 44 5.71 10.77 -13.60
CA SER A 44 4.73 11.27 -14.58
C SER A 44 3.29 10.92 -14.23
N ALA A 45 3.06 9.99 -13.28
CA ALA A 45 1.73 9.62 -12.86
C ALA A 45 1.14 10.71 -11.94
N GLN A 46 0.01 11.28 -12.33
CA GLN A 46 -0.79 12.15 -11.46
C GLN A 46 -1.61 11.34 -10.46
N SER A 47 -2.06 10.15 -10.87
CA SER A 47 -2.75 9.22 -9.98
C SER A 47 -2.35 7.77 -10.28
N ILE A 48 -2.45 6.94 -9.24
CA ILE A 48 -2.20 5.49 -9.32
C ILE A 48 -3.40 4.79 -8.69
N GLU A 49 -4.01 3.89 -9.45
CA GLU A 49 -5.05 2.99 -8.99
C GLU A 49 -4.49 1.57 -8.84
N TRP A 50 -4.49 1.05 -7.61
CA TRP A 50 -3.99 -0.30 -7.33
C TRP A 50 -5.03 -1.35 -7.72
N LYS A 51 -4.63 -2.31 -8.56
CA LYS A 51 -5.52 -3.37 -9.07
C LYS A 51 -5.35 -4.69 -8.32
N SER A 52 -4.11 -5.09 -8.05
CA SER A 52 -3.82 -6.32 -7.28
C SER A 52 -2.51 -6.22 -6.50
N ASN A 53 -2.39 -7.07 -5.49
CA ASN A 53 -1.13 -7.43 -4.85
C ASN A 53 -0.95 -8.96 -4.86
N ASP A 54 0.11 -9.43 -5.50
CA ASP A 54 0.41 -10.86 -5.63
C ASP A 54 1.77 -11.11 -4.97
N ASN A 55 1.75 -11.73 -3.79
CA ASN A 55 2.95 -11.93 -3.00
C ASN A 55 3.49 -13.35 -3.17
N THR A 56 4.79 -13.47 -3.42
CA THR A 56 5.48 -14.76 -3.56
C THR A 56 6.55 -14.90 -2.50
N PHE A 57 6.65 -16.08 -1.89
CA PHE A 57 7.64 -16.36 -0.85
C PHE A 57 8.55 -17.51 -1.31
N ARG A 58 9.85 -17.27 -1.36
CA ARG A 58 10.89 -18.26 -1.65
C ARG A 58 11.73 -18.39 -0.39
N ARG A 59 11.50 -19.42 0.42
CA ARG A 59 12.30 -19.66 1.63
C ARG A 59 13.47 -20.61 1.30
N PRO A 60 14.68 -20.35 1.80
CA PRO A 60 15.12 -19.23 2.64
C PRO A 60 15.81 -18.10 1.82
N GLU A 61 15.20 -17.67 0.71
CA GLU A 61 15.85 -16.79 -0.27
C GLU A 61 15.30 -15.36 -0.19
N TYR A 62 14.08 -15.14 -0.68
CA TYR A 62 13.48 -13.81 -0.77
C TYR A 62 11.95 -13.86 -0.88
N ALA A 63 11.31 -12.76 -0.52
CA ALA A 63 9.91 -12.50 -0.82
C ALA A 63 9.79 -11.49 -1.96
N ILE A 64 8.72 -11.60 -2.74
CA ILE A 64 8.33 -10.63 -3.75
C ILE A 64 6.97 -10.06 -3.36
N ALA A 65 6.90 -8.74 -3.19
CA ALA A 65 5.62 -8.02 -3.25
C ALA A 65 5.41 -7.52 -4.67
N ALA A 66 4.53 -8.15 -5.43
CA ALA A 66 4.21 -7.73 -6.79
C ALA A 66 2.90 -6.94 -6.83
N LEU A 67 2.94 -5.77 -7.45
CA LEU A 67 1.82 -4.83 -7.51
C LEU A 67 1.43 -4.63 -8.96
N THR A 68 0.14 -4.80 -9.25
CA THR A 68 -0.45 -4.39 -10.54
C THR A 68 -1.22 -3.10 -10.32
N PHE A 69 -0.99 -2.10 -11.15
CA PHE A 69 -1.62 -0.80 -11.00
C PHE A 69 -1.79 -0.07 -12.32
N ASP A 70 -2.77 0.82 -12.37
CA ASP A 70 -2.97 1.73 -13.49
C ASP A 70 -2.43 3.11 -13.10
N ALA A 71 -1.50 3.63 -13.90
CA ALA A 71 -0.96 4.97 -13.76
C ALA A 71 -1.62 5.91 -14.78
N THR A 72 -2.23 6.99 -14.30
CA THR A 72 -2.81 8.03 -15.16
C THR A 72 -1.89 9.25 -15.19
N ASP A 73 -1.48 9.66 -16.39
CA ASP A 73 -0.64 10.84 -16.59
C ASP A 73 -1.45 12.15 -16.62
N GLY A 74 -0.77 13.27 -16.85
CA GLY A 74 -1.41 14.59 -16.89
C GLY A 74 -2.29 14.86 -18.10
N ASP A 75 -2.18 14.06 -19.15
CA ASP A 75 -3.06 14.13 -20.33
C ASP A 75 -4.28 13.22 -20.16
N GLY A 76 -4.42 12.56 -19.00
CA GLY A 76 -5.50 11.63 -18.70
C GLY A 76 -5.31 10.26 -19.34
N LYS A 77 -4.14 9.97 -19.91
CA LYS A 77 -3.85 8.64 -20.46
C LYS A 77 -3.51 7.69 -19.32
N THR A 78 -4.22 6.56 -19.30
CA THR A 78 -4.01 5.48 -18.34
C THR A 78 -3.16 4.37 -18.94
N THR A 79 -2.13 3.94 -18.21
CA THR A 79 -1.26 2.81 -18.58
C THR A 79 -1.25 1.80 -17.44
N SER A 80 -1.52 0.53 -17.76
CA SER A 80 -1.39 -0.55 -16.79
C SER A 80 0.08 -0.94 -16.65
N MET A 81 0.56 -1.03 -15.43
CA MET A 81 1.97 -1.24 -15.08
C MET A 81 2.07 -2.27 -13.95
N ARG A 82 3.28 -2.82 -13.79
CA ARG A 82 3.62 -3.74 -12.71
C ARG A 82 4.88 -3.29 -11.99
N SER A 83 4.92 -3.42 -10.67
CA SER A 83 6.17 -3.30 -9.91
C SER A 83 6.38 -4.52 -9.01
N GLU A 84 7.64 -4.90 -8.80
CA GLU A 84 8.00 -6.02 -7.93
C GLU A 84 9.12 -5.58 -7.00
N CYS A 85 8.87 -5.63 -5.69
CA CYS A 85 9.87 -5.35 -4.67
C CYS A 85 10.34 -6.67 -4.03
N PHE A 86 11.66 -6.88 -3.99
CA PHE A 86 12.29 -8.10 -3.49
C PHE A 86 12.86 -7.85 -2.09
N PHE A 87 12.52 -8.70 -1.13
CA PHE A 87 12.92 -8.58 0.27
C PHE A 87 13.74 -9.80 0.67
N GLU A 88 14.90 -9.59 1.30
CA GLU A 88 15.78 -10.67 1.74
C GLU A 88 15.15 -11.47 2.86
N TYR A 89 15.43 -12.77 2.92
CA TYR A 89 15.11 -13.57 4.09
C TYR A 89 15.98 -13.14 5.28
N ASP A 90 15.35 -12.85 6.43
CA ASP A 90 15.99 -12.20 7.60
C ASP A 90 15.61 -12.88 8.93
N ALA A 91 14.92 -14.02 8.87
CA ALA A 91 14.59 -14.78 10.06
C ALA A 91 15.78 -15.62 10.54
N ILE A 92 16.02 -15.58 11.85
CA ILE A 92 17.04 -16.41 12.53
C ILE A 92 16.51 -17.84 12.74
N GLU A 93 15.21 -18.00 12.98
CA GLU A 93 14.55 -19.28 13.25
C GLU A 93 13.26 -19.40 12.43
N ASP A 94 12.91 -20.63 12.04
CA ASP A 94 11.60 -20.90 11.43
C ASP A 94 10.55 -21.09 12.54
N THR A 95 9.80 -20.03 12.82
CA THR A 95 8.79 -20.02 13.89
C THR A 95 7.39 -20.26 13.34
N ALA A 96 6.45 -20.69 14.21
CA ALA A 96 5.04 -20.81 13.84
C ALA A 96 4.44 -19.47 13.32
N GLN A 97 5.02 -18.34 13.70
CA GLN A 97 4.64 -17.02 13.19
C GLN A 97 4.87 -16.91 11.67
N HIS A 98 5.96 -17.46 11.13
CA HIS A 98 6.26 -17.41 9.69
C HIS A 98 5.33 -18.28 8.84
N LEU A 99 4.62 -19.23 9.46
CA LEU A 99 3.56 -19.99 8.80
C LEU A 99 2.27 -19.18 8.69
N ALA A 100 1.95 -18.37 9.71
CA ALA A 100 0.75 -17.54 9.74
C ALA A 100 0.91 -16.23 8.96
N ASP A 101 2.10 -15.62 9.04
CA ASP A 101 2.49 -14.41 8.31
C ASP A 101 3.87 -14.63 7.67
N PRO A 102 3.92 -15.12 6.42
CA PRO A 102 5.17 -15.38 5.74
C PRO A 102 6.06 -14.15 5.58
N PHE A 103 5.50 -12.93 5.46
CA PHE A 103 6.31 -11.71 5.30
C PHE A 103 7.16 -11.43 6.53
N SER A 104 6.70 -11.81 7.73
CA SER A 104 7.45 -11.60 8.97
C SER A 104 8.86 -12.21 8.97
N ALA A 105 9.16 -13.16 8.07
CA ALA A 105 10.48 -13.78 7.94
C ALA A 105 11.48 -12.99 7.07
N TYR A 106 11.06 -11.88 6.46
CA TYR A 106 11.87 -11.14 5.48
C TYR A 106 12.15 -9.71 5.93
N SER A 107 13.20 -9.07 5.41
CA SER A 107 13.50 -7.67 5.72
C SER A 107 12.36 -6.72 5.31
N THR A 108 12.30 -5.55 5.92
CA THR A 108 11.27 -4.53 5.64
C THR A 108 11.63 -3.60 4.48
N LEU A 109 12.91 -3.58 4.07
CA LEU A 109 13.42 -2.78 2.97
C LEU A 109 13.78 -3.70 1.80
N PRO A 110 13.37 -3.35 0.57
CA PRO A 110 13.71 -4.18 -0.57
C PRO A 110 15.18 -4.02 -0.96
N PHE A 111 15.82 -5.12 -1.38
CA PHE A 111 17.19 -5.14 -1.90
C PHE A 111 17.22 -5.03 -3.44
N ALA A 112 16.13 -5.39 -4.11
CA ALA A 112 15.96 -5.21 -5.55
C ALA A 112 14.52 -4.76 -5.86
N MET A 113 14.33 -4.12 -7.01
CA MET A 113 13.02 -3.73 -7.49
C MET A 113 12.97 -3.73 -9.03
N THR A 114 11.87 -4.20 -9.60
CA THR A 114 11.53 -4.00 -11.01
C THR A 114 10.32 -3.08 -11.15
N LEU A 115 10.30 -2.29 -12.23
CA LEU A 115 9.18 -1.45 -12.62
C LEU A 115 8.94 -1.66 -14.11
N ASP A 116 7.77 -2.18 -14.44
CA ASP A 116 7.35 -2.56 -15.80
C ASP A 116 8.40 -3.41 -16.52
N GLY A 117 8.90 -4.43 -15.80
CA GLY A 117 9.96 -5.34 -16.29
C GLY A 117 11.38 -4.76 -16.30
N ARG A 118 11.56 -3.45 -16.07
CA ARG A 118 12.89 -2.83 -15.95
C ARG A 118 13.39 -2.94 -14.51
N ALA A 119 14.56 -3.56 -14.32
CA ALA A 119 15.25 -3.50 -13.04
C ALA A 119 15.74 -2.07 -12.76
N LEU A 120 15.48 -1.57 -11.54
CA LEU A 120 16.09 -0.33 -11.06
C LEU A 120 17.57 -0.58 -10.74
N SER A 121 18.42 0.40 -11.02
CA SER A 121 19.79 0.39 -10.53
C SER A 121 19.84 0.56 -9.00
N ASP A 122 20.90 0.09 -8.37
CA ASP A 122 21.14 0.26 -6.93
C ASP A 122 21.04 1.73 -6.51
N ALA A 123 21.56 2.64 -7.32
CA ALA A 123 21.51 4.07 -7.05
C ALA A 123 20.07 4.63 -7.10
N GLU A 124 19.24 4.18 -8.05
CA GLU A 124 17.82 4.53 -8.09
C GLU A 124 17.08 3.98 -6.86
N LEU A 125 17.29 2.70 -6.53
CA LEU A 125 16.61 2.04 -5.43
C LEU A 125 16.99 2.65 -4.07
N VAL A 126 18.27 2.93 -3.83
CA VAL A 126 18.74 3.58 -2.60
C VAL A 126 18.12 4.97 -2.45
N ARG A 127 18.02 5.75 -3.53
CA ARG A 127 17.38 7.07 -3.48
C ARG A 127 15.90 6.96 -3.10
N LEU A 128 15.17 6.04 -3.72
CA LEU A 128 13.75 5.81 -3.43
C LEU A 128 13.55 5.35 -1.97
N ARG A 129 14.34 4.36 -1.53
CA ARG A 129 14.30 3.83 -0.15
C ARG A 129 14.57 4.92 0.88
N ASN A 130 15.66 5.67 0.71
CA ASN A 130 16.05 6.71 1.65
C ASN A 130 15.01 7.85 1.68
N GLY A 131 14.49 8.24 0.50
CA GLY A 131 13.43 9.24 0.39
C GLY A 131 12.17 8.82 1.16
N GLU A 132 11.76 7.57 1.01
CA GLU A 132 10.59 7.04 1.71
C GLU A 132 10.82 6.90 3.22
N GLN A 133 11.98 6.41 3.67
CA GLN A 133 12.32 6.34 5.10
C GLN A 133 12.31 7.73 5.75
N VAL A 134 12.87 8.74 5.09
CA VAL A 134 12.83 10.13 5.57
C VAL A 134 11.40 10.65 5.64
N ARG A 135 10.57 10.37 4.63
CA ARG A 135 9.15 10.77 4.61
C ARG A 135 8.37 10.15 5.78
N LEU A 136 8.54 8.85 6.01
CA LEU A 136 7.91 8.13 7.12
C LEU A 136 8.39 8.66 8.48
N GLY A 137 9.68 8.92 8.64
CA GLY A 137 10.24 9.50 9.86
C GLY A 137 9.65 10.88 10.18
N LYS A 138 9.54 11.76 9.16
CA LYS A 138 8.89 13.07 9.32
C LYS A 138 7.41 12.95 9.71
N ALA A 139 6.68 12.04 9.07
CA ALA A 139 5.28 11.79 9.38
C ALA A 139 5.09 11.30 10.82
N ALA A 140 5.97 10.42 11.31
CA ALA A 140 5.94 9.94 12.68
C ALA A 140 6.18 11.06 13.70
N ILE A 141 7.18 11.93 13.47
CA ILE A 141 7.45 13.10 14.31
C ILE A 141 6.23 14.04 14.34
N GLN A 142 5.63 14.34 13.18
CA GLN A 142 4.48 15.21 13.10
C GLN A 142 3.24 14.64 13.83
N ALA A 143 3.05 13.32 13.77
CA ALA A 143 1.98 12.65 14.52
C ALA A 143 2.20 12.78 16.03
N LEU A 144 3.44 12.61 16.51
CA LEU A 144 3.80 12.80 17.91
C LEU A 144 3.54 14.23 18.39
N GLU A 145 3.97 15.23 17.62
CA GLU A 145 3.74 16.64 17.94
C GLU A 145 2.26 17.00 18.02
N THR A 146 1.45 16.49 17.08
CA THR A 146 0.00 16.70 17.06
C THR A 146 -0.65 16.09 18.30
N ASN A 147 -0.28 14.86 18.64
CA ASN A 147 -0.83 14.16 19.81
C ASN A 147 -0.42 14.83 21.13
N ALA A 148 0.82 15.31 21.23
CA ALA A 148 1.30 16.05 22.39
C ALA A 148 0.54 17.36 22.60
N LYS A 149 0.29 18.12 21.53
CA LYS A 149 -0.53 19.35 21.58
C LYS A 149 -1.96 19.05 22.01
N ALA A 150 -2.59 18.03 21.41
CA ALA A 150 -3.94 17.63 21.77
C ALA A 150 -4.06 17.18 23.23
N LEU A 151 -3.05 16.49 23.76
CA LEU A 151 -2.99 16.12 25.18
C LEU A 151 -2.85 17.36 26.08
N ALA A 152 -1.96 18.28 25.75
CA ALA A 152 -1.76 19.51 26.52
C ALA A 152 -3.04 20.37 26.57
N ASP A 153 -3.77 20.46 25.46
CA ASP A 153 -5.03 21.21 25.40
C ASP A 153 -6.13 20.54 26.24
N LYS A 154 -6.21 19.21 26.24
CA LYS A 154 -7.12 18.47 27.14
C LYS A 154 -6.80 18.70 28.61
N VAL A 155 -5.52 18.69 28.99
CA VAL A 155 -5.09 18.97 30.37
C VAL A 155 -5.47 20.40 30.76
N ARG A 156 -5.22 21.39 29.90
CA ARG A 156 -5.60 22.79 30.15
C ARG A 156 -7.11 22.95 30.32
N ALA A 157 -7.90 22.27 29.50
CA ALA A 157 -9.36 22.30 29.59
C ALA A 157 -9.92 21.59 30.83
N GLY A 158 -9.23 20.57 31.35
CA GLY A 158 -9.63 19.81 32.54
C GLY A 158 -9.22 20.42 33.88
N ILE A 159 -8.17 21.25 33.92
CA ILE A 159 -7.72 21.95 35.15
C ILE A 159 -8.53 23.24 35.40
N GLY A 160 -9.38 23.66 34.45
CA GLY A 160 -10.25 24.83 34.57
C GLY A 160 -11.63 24.57 35.20
N GLN A 161 -11.88 23.39 35.77
CA GLN A 161 -13.11 23.03 36.49
C GLN A 161 -12.86 22.82 37.98
#